data_AF-A0A0N4YAE7-F1
#
_entry.id   AF-A0A0N4YAE7-F1
#
_cell.length_a   1.000
_cell.length_b   1.000
_cell.length_c   1.000
_cell.angle_alpha   90.00
_cell.angle_beta   90.00
_cell.angle_gamma   90.00
#
_symmetry.space_group_name_H-M   'P 1'
#
loop_
_entity.id
_entity.type
_entity.pdbx_description
1 polymer ?
#
loop_
_entity_poly.entity_id
_entity_poly.type
_entity_poly.pdbx_seq_one_letter_code
_entity_poly.pdbx_strand_id
1 'polypeptide(L)'
;MFKEHNLFYVTTALTFEIETLRVLLNFTDPWVSEYNEVAVHLVMALAHLSSAAAKHLMILDETNQLVEELLKLADEEQPKAGMDAIKAAEQVLDQIIKKLPTGAFNMPSDLRNPSLSN
;
A
#
# COMPACT_ATOMS: atom_id res chain seq x y z
N MET A 1 17.32 -14.45 -7.79
CA MET A 1 16.41 -14.65 -8.94
C MET A 1 14.94 -14.91 -8.55
N PHE A 2 14.54 -16.04 -7.93
CA PHE A 2 13.11 -16.27 -7.56
C PHE A 2 12.59 -15.38 -6.42
N LYS A 3 13.42 -15.01 -5.45
CA LYS A 3 13.00 -14.18 -4.30
C LYS A 3 12.71 -12.73 -4.72
N GLU A 4 13.55 -12.14 -5.54
CA GLU A 4 13.42 -10.74 -6.00
C GLU A 4 12.15 -10.49 -6.83
N HIS A 5 11.72 -11.47 -7.64
CA HIS A 5 10.49 -11.36 -8.42
C HIS A 5 9.25 -11.27 -7.52
N ASN A 6 9.21 -12.04 -6.44
CA ASN A 6 8.07 -12.03 -5.52
C ASN A 6 7.93 -10.70 -4.79
N LEU A 7 9.05 -10.09 -4.39
CA LEU A 7 9.02 -8.77 -3.75
C LEU A 7 8.51 -7.70 -4.71
N PHE A 8 8.97 -7.71 -5.97
CA PHE A 8 8.50 -6.77 -6.99
C PHE A 8 6.97 -6.85 -7.20
N TYR A 9 6.40 -8.06 -7.28
CA TYR A 9 4.95 -8.21 -7.42
C TYR A 9 4.18 -7.74 -6.19
N VAL A 10 4.66 -8.06 -4.98
CA VAL A 10 4.00 -7.64 -3.73
C VAL A 10 4.02 -6.12 -3.60
N THR A 11 5.14 -5.48 -3.89
CA THR A 11 5.24 -4.02 -3.77
C THR A 11 4.47 -3.30 -4.87
N THR A 12 4.42 -3.86 -6.08
CA THR A 12 3.57 -3.36 -7.17
C THR A 12 2.10 -3.43 -6.77
N ALA A 13 1.65 -4.58 -6.25
CA ALA A 13 0.28 -4.73 -5.74
C ALA A 13 -0.01 -3.74 -4.62
N LEU A 14 0.92 -3.58 -3.66
CA LEU A 14 0.78 -2.61 -2.56
C LEU A 14 0.57 -1.18 -3.09
N THR A 15 1.35 -0.76 -4.09
CA THR A 15 1.17 0.56 -4.72
C THR A 15 -0.21 0.70 -5.37
N PHE A 16 -0.68 -0.32 -6.09
CA PHE A 16 -2.01 -0.27 -6.72
C PHE A 16 -3.15 -0.18 -5.71
N GLU A 17 -3.07 -0.91 -4.59
CA GLU A 17 -4.08 -0.84 -3.54
C GLU A 17 -4.10 0.53 -2.85
N ILE A 18 -2.92 1.13 -2.61
CA ILE A 18 -2.80 2.49 -2.07
C ILE A 18 -3.52 3.49 -2.98
N GLU A 19 -3.24 3.45 -4.28
CA GLU A 19 -3.87 4.37 -5.23
C GLU A 19 -5.37 4.09 -5.39
N THR A 20 -5.79 2.83 -5.34
CA THR A 20 -7.21 2.46 -5.41
C THR A 20 -7.98 3.03 -4.21
N LEU A 21 -7.45 2.88 -3.00
CA LEU A 21 -8.07 3.44 -1.80
C LEU A 21 -8.06 4.97 -1.83
N ARG A 22 -6.99 5.60 -2.31
CA ARG A 22 -6.91 7.06 -2.50
C ARG A 22 -7.97 7.55 -3.48
N VAL A 23 -8.13 6.87 -4.61
CA VAL A 23 -9.16 7.18 -5.61
C VAL A 23 -10.54 7.04 -4.99
N LEU A 24 -10.82 5.93 -4.29
CA LEU A 24 -12.11 5.71 -3.62
C LEU A 24 -12.45 6.89 -2.70
N LEU A 25 -11.54 7.24 -1.79
CA LEU A 25 -11.74 8.31 -0.79
C LEU A 25 -11.92 9.70 -1.42
N ASN A 26 -11.26 9.97 -2.56
CA ASN A 26 -11.34 11.27 -3.24
C ASN A 26 -12.54 11.40 -4.19
N PHE A 27 -13.01 10.30 -4.78
CA PHE A 27 -14.15 10.32 -5.70
C PHE A 27 -15.50 10.30 -4.98
N THR A 28 -15.53 9.83 -3.73
CA THR A 28 -16.74 9.76 -2.91
C THR A 28 -16.79 10.90 -1.89
N ASP A 29 -16.89 12.15 -2.37
CA ASP A 29 -17.18 13.32 -1.54
C ASP A 29 -18.56 13.89 -1.89
N PRO A 30 -19.57 13.81 -0.99
CA PRO A 30 -19.49 13.26 0.37
C PRO A 30 -19.38 11.74 0.40
N TRP A 31 -18.83 11.21 1.50
CA TRP A 31 -18.68 9.77 1.72
C TRP A 31 -20.03 9.04 1.67
N VAL A 32 -20.07 7.93 0.93
CA VAL A 32 -21.26 7.09 0.73
C VAL A 32 -21.02 5.75 1.41
N SER A 33 -21.91 5.36 2.33
CA SER A 33 -21.77 4.20 3.21
C SER A 33 -21.61 2.86 2.48
N GLU A 34 -22.12 2.77 1.26
CA GLU A 34 -22.08 1.60 0.39
C GLU A 34 -20.65 1.22 -0.02
N TYR A 35 -19.71 2.17 0.05
CA TYR A 35 -18.29 1.93 -0.20
C TYR A 35 -17.51 1.50 1.03
N ASN A 36 -18.15 1.40 2.21
CA ASN A 36 -17.45 1.04 3.44
C ASN A 36 -16.85 -0.35 3.38
N GLU A 37 -17.60 -1.34 2.89
CA GLU A 37 -17.10 -2.71 2.73
C GLU A 37 -15.91 -2.77 1.75
N VAL A 38 -15.96 -1.99 0.67
CA VAL A 38 -14.85 -1.88 -0.30
C VAL A 38 -13.61 -1.31 0.38
N ALA A 39 -13.75 -0.21 1.11
CA ALA A 39 -12.63 0.41 1.83
C ALA A 39 -12.04 -0.53 2.88
N VAL A 40 -12.86 -1.25 3.65
CA VAL A 40 -12.40 -2.27 4.61
C VAL A 40 -11.55 -3.33 3.91
N HIS A 41 -12.01 -3.87 2.78
CA HIS A 41 -11.25 -4.86 2.03
C HIS A 41 -9.93 -4.31 1.46
N LEU A 42 -9.92 -3.06 0.99
CA LEU A 42 -8.70 -2.39 0.53
C LEU A 42 -7.70 -2.22 1.69
N VAL A 43 -8.15 -1.78 2.86
CA VAL A 43 -7.29 -1.64 4.06
C VAL A 43 -6.74 -3.00 4.51
N MET A 44 -7.56 -4.06 4.50
CA MET A 44 -7.09 -5.42 4.76
C MET A 44 -6.04 -5.88 3.75
N ALA A 45 -6.25 -5.59 2.45
CA ALA A 45 -5.29 -5.92 1.40
C ALA A 45 -3.95 -5.21 1.65
N LEU A 46 -3.97 -3.92 2.00
CA LEU A 46 -2.78 -3.16 2.38
C LEU A 46 -2.04 -3.82 3.55
N ALA A 47 -2.76 -4.26 4.59
CA ALA A 47 -2.18 -4.93 5.75
C ALA A 47 -1.47 -6.24 5.38
N HIS A 48 -2.13 -7.08 4.58
CA HIS A 48 -1.58 -8.38 4.15
C HIS A 48 -0.37 -8.22 3.21
N LEU A 49 -0.45 -7.29 2.25
CA LEU A 49 0.67 -7.00 1.33
C LEU A 49 1.86 -6.41 2.08
N SER A 50 1.62 -5.50 3.03
CA SER A 50 2.65 -4.95 3.92
C SER A 50 3.33 -6.04 4.74
N SER A 51 2.55 -6.96 5.33
CA SER A 51 3.09 -8.10 6.08
C SER A 51 3.92 -9.04 5.20
N ALA A 52 3.44 -9.32 3.98
CA ALA A 52 4.15 -10.19 3.04
C ALA A 52 5.50 -9.58 2.60
N ALA A 53 5.51 -8.29 2.28
CA ALA A 53 6.73 -7.58 1.93
C ALA A 53 7.73 -7.50 3.09
N ALA A 54 7.24 -7.22 4.30
CA ALA A 54 8.06 -7.14 5.51
C ALA A 54 8.77 -8.46 5.84
N LYS A 55 8.02 -9.57 5.78
CA LYS A 55 8.56 -10.93 5.96
C LYS A 55 9.62 -11.26 4.94
N HIS A 56 9.44 -10.81 3.69
CA HIS A 56 10.39 -11.06 2.62
C HIS A 56 11.74 -10.36 2.85
N LEU A 57 11.70 -9.11 3.34
CA LEU A 57 12.88 -8.27 3.58
C LEU A 57 13.46 -8.36 5.00
N MET A 58 12.86 -9.15 5.88
CA MET A 58 13.25 -9.27 7.29
C MET A 58 13.26 -7.92 8.04
N ILE A 59 12.31 -7.02 7.71
CA ILE A 59 12.15 -5.69 8.33
C ILE A 59 11.04 -5.67 9.40
N LEU A 60 10.89 -6.79 10.11
CA LEU A 60 9.67 -7.08 10.85
C LEU A 60 9.40 -6.13 12.03
N ASP A 61 10.41 -5.62 12.73
CA ASP A 61 10.16 -4.91 14.00
C ASP A 61 9.40 -3.58 13.81
N GLU A 62 9.84 -2.71 12.90
CA GLU A 62 9.16 -1.44 12.61
C GLU A 62 7.90 -1.65 11.76
N THR A 63 7.92 -2.63 10.84
CA THR A 63 6.78 -2.88 9.95
C THR A 63 5.64 -3.64 10.64
N ASN A 64 5.90 -4.47 11.65
CA ASN A 64 4.85 -5.20 12.36
C ASN A 64 3.87 -4.24 13.05
N GLN A 65 4.38 -3.16 13.66
CA GLN A 65 3.53 -2.16 14.28
C GLN A 65 2.61 -1.48 13.26
N LEU A 66 3.13 -1.14 12.09
CA LEU A 66 2.34 -0.55 10.99
C LEU A 66 1.32 -1.54 10.42
N VAL A 67 1.66 -2.83 10.32
CA VAL A 67 0.73 -3.88 9.89
C VAL A 67 -0.39 -4.07 10.92
N GLU A 68 -0.07 -4.07 12.22
CA GLU A 68 -1.09 -4.13 13.27
C GLU A 68 -1.99 -2.90 13.28
N GLU A 69 -1.45 -1.72 12.98
CA GLU A 69 -2.22 -0.48 12.80
C GLU A 69 -3.16 -0.59 11.61
N LEU A 70 -2.68 -1.05 10.45
CA LEU A 70 -3.52 -1.30 9.26
C LEU A 70 -4.67 -2.26 9.56
N LEU A 71 -4.41 -3.35 10.30
CA LEU A 71 -5.46 -4.30 10.67
C LEU A 71 -6.51 -3.68 11.60
N LYS A 72 -6.12 -2.79 12.53
CA LYS A 72 -7.08 -2.08 13.39
C LYS A 72 -7.94 -1.10 12.60
N LEU A 73 -7.33 -0.38 11.66
CA LEU A 73 -8.02 0.59 10.79
C LEU A 73 -9.05 -0.07 9.87
N ALA A 74 -8.94 -1.38 9.61
CA ALA A 74 -9.93 -2.13 8.84
C ALA A 74 -11.28 -2.28 9.58
N ASP A 75 -11.29 -2.20 10.90
CA ASP A 75 -12.52 -2.30 11.71
C ASP A 75 -13.16 -0.90 11.98
N GLU A 76 -12.55 0.17 11.47
CA GLU A 76 -12.99 1.56 11.71
C GLU A 76 -13.84 2.12 10.56
N GLU A 77 -14.72 3.08 10.89
CA GLU A 77 -15.51 3.80 9.91
C GLU A 77 -14.65 4.76 9.06
N GLN A 78 -14.99 4.82 7.78
CA GLN A 78 -14.37 5.65 6.77
C GLN A 78 -14.96 7.08 6.78
N PRO A 79 -14.26 8.10 6.24
CA PRO A 79 -13.08 8.05 5.36
C PRO A 79 -11.72 8.25 6.05
N LYS A 80 -11.71 8.66 7.33
CA LYS A 80 -10.47 9.00 8.03
C LYS A 80 -9.56 7.79 8.21
N ALA A 81 -10.13 6.65 8.60
CA ALA A 81 -9.39 5.41 8.79
C ALA A 81 -8.65 4.99 7.50
N GLY A 82 -9.29 5.13 6.33
CA GLY A 82 -8.67 4.86 5.03
C GLY A 82 -7.52 5.81 4.70
N MET A 83 -7.62 7.10 5.04
CA MET A 83 -6.51 8.05 4.87
C MET A 83 -5.32 7.73 5.78
N ASP A 84 -5.57 7.30 7.01
CA ASP A 84 -4.52 6.89 7.95
C ASP A 84 -3.92 5.54 7.52
N ALA A 85 -4.71 4.63 6.94
CA ALA A 85 -4.23 3.39 6.36
C ALA A 85 -3.32 3.62 5.15
N ILE A 86 -3.66 4.58 4.27
CA ILE A 86 -2.78 4.99 3.16
C ILE A 86 -1.41 5.41 3.71
N LYS A 87 -1.37 6.28 4.73
CA LYS A 87 -0.11 6.76 5.30
C LYS A 87 0.73 5.62 5.89
N ALA A 88 0.10 4.71 6.63
CA ALA A 88 0.79 3.56 7.20
C ALA A 88 1.37 2.65 6.11
N ALA A 89 0.60 2.37 5.05
CA ALA A 89 1.06 1.56 3.92
C ALA A 89 2.20 2.23 3.13
N GLU A 90 2.15 3.55 2.93
CA GLU A 90 3.23 4.33 2.31
C GLU A 90 4.52 4.28 3.13
N GLN A 91 4.43 4.36 4.46
CA GLN A 91 5.60 4.22 5.34
C GLN A 91 6.23 2.83 5.22
N VAL A 92 5.42 1.78 5.10
CA VAL A 92 5.93 0.42 4.84
C VAL A 92 6.62 0.36 3.49
N LEU A 93 6.01 0.93 2.44
CA LEU A 93 6.59 0.99 1.11
C LEU A 93 7.94 1.73 1.10
N ASP A 94 8.05 2.85 1.82
CA ASP A 94 9.32 3.59 1.97
C ASP A 94 10.40 2.76 2.67
N GLN A 95 10.04 2.01 3.72
CA GLN A 95 10.98 1.11 4.40
C GLN A 95 11.48 0.01 3.46
N ILE A 96 10.59 -0.55 2.63
CA ILE A 96 10.92 -1.55 1.62
C ILE A 96 11.88 -0.97 0.58
N ILE A 97 11.56 0.20 0.01
CA ILE A 97 12.37 0.86 -1.02
C ILE A 97 13.78 1.16 -0.51
N LYS A 98 13.93 1.63 0.75
CA LYS A 98 15.23 1.92 1.36
C LYS A 98 16.15 0.69 1.49
N LYS A 99 15.59 -0.52 1.52
CA LYS A 99 16.35 -1.78 1.61
C LYS A 99 16.70 -2.38 0.25
N LEU A 100 16.10 -1.88 -0.82
CA LEU A 100 16.32 -2.38 -2.15
C LEU A 100 17.56 -1.74 -2.81
N PRO A 101 18.27 -2.46 -3.69
CA PRO A 101 19.31 -1.87 -4.52
C PRO A 101 18.74 -0.73 -5.38
N THR A 102 19.55 0.31 -5.62
CA THR A 102 19.18 1.41 -6.49
C THR A 102 18.75 0.89 -7.88
N GLY A 103 17.56 1.27 -8.33
CA GLY A 103 16.98 0.83 -9.61
C GLY A 103 16.18 -0.48 -9.57
N ALA A 104 16.06 -1.15 -8.42
CA ALA A 104 15.24 -2.36 -8.28
C ALA A 104 13.73 -2.06 -8.43
N PHE A 105 13.31 -0.84 -8.09
CA PHE A 105 11.94 -0.36 -8.28
C PHE A 105 11.80 0.43 -9.58
N ASN A 106 12.34 -0.09 -10.68
CA ASN A 106 11.98 0.41 -11.99
C ASN A 106 10.55 -0.07 -12.31
N MET A 107 9.55 0.66 -11.82
CA MET A 107 8.16 0.50 -12.24
C MET A 107 8.14 0.45 -13.79
N PRO A 108 7.41 -0.50 -14.42
CA PRO A 108 7.35 -0.61 -15.87
C PRO A 108 7.09 0.76 -16.48
N SER A 109 7.81 1.10 -17.55
CA SER A 109 7.72 2.40 -18.23
C SER A 109 6.29 2.81 -18.53
N ASP A 110 5.42 1.83 -18.77
CA ASP A 110 4.04 2.01 -19.22
C ASP A 110 3.10 2.53 -18.12
N LEU A 111 3.54 2.52 -16.85
CA LEU A 111 2.83 3.12 -15.70
C LEU A 111 3.42 4.47 -15.28
N ARG A 112 4.56 4.88 -15.87
CA ARG A 112 5.12 6.23 -15.69
C ARG A 112 4.41 7.15 -16.67
N ASN A 113 3.41 7.89 -16.21
CA ASN A 113 2.74 8.88 -17.04
C ASN A 113 3.80 9.82 -17.69
N PRO A 114 3.98 9.82 -19.03
CA PRO A 114 5.06 10.58 -19.68
C PRO A 114 4.81 12.09 -19.70
N SER A 115 3.63 12.57 -19.29
CA SER A 115 3.22 13.96 -19.45
C SER A 115 3.89 14.97 -18.50
N LEU A 116 4.88 14.56 -17.70
CA LEU A 116 5.60 15.44 -16.77
C LEU A 116 7.14 15.37 -16.88
N SER A 117 7.66 14.79 -17.95
CA SER A 117 9.11 14.86 -18.25
C SER A 117 9.36 15.82 -19.41
N ASN A 118 9.33 17.13 -19.12
CA ASN A 118 9.91 18.16 -19.99
C ASN A 118 11.40 18.32 -19.67
#